data_AF-A0A228HED3-F1
#
_entry.id   AF-A0A228HED3-F1
#
_cell.length_a   1.000
_cell.length_b   1.000
_cell.length_c   1.000
_cell.angle_alpha   90.00
_cell.angle_beta   90.00
_cell.angle_gamma   90.00
#
_symmetry.space_group_name_H-M   'P 1'
#
loop_
_entity.id
_entity.type
_entity.pdbx_description
1 polymer ?
#
loop_
_entity_poly.entity_id
_entity_poly.type
_entity_poly.pdbx_seq_one_letter_code
_entity_poly.pdbx_strand_id
1 'polypeptide(L)'
;MKPAKGVDDLASRLRTASEAPLVQPPVNEPSGGPSPAAPAQSIPVSVSTDPREQIPAAKKVAKRAGAKEVIDTMALTLRPTRTLHARYVAAAAKRSQELGRMVSAQEIMLEVLEKGKV
;
A
#
# COMPACT_ATOMS: atom_id res chain seq x y z
N MET A 1 -12.43 40.18 14.11
CA MET A 1 -12.30 38.74 14.44
C MET A 1 -11.02 38.56 15.24
N LYS A 2 -11.08 38.06 16.48
CA LYS A 2 -9.88 37.88 17.33
C LYS A 2 -9.27 36.50 17.01
N PRO A 3 -7.95 36.40 16.79
CA PRO A 3 -7.31 35.10 16.56
C PRO A 3 -7.44 34.22 17.81
N ALA A 4 -7.66 32.91 17.59
CA ALA A 4 -7.73 31.94 18.66
C ALA A 4 -6.37 31.86 19.38
N LYS A 5 -6.37 31.98 20.72
CA LYS A 5 -5.16 31.81 21.52
C LYS A 5 -4.65 30.37 21.38
N GLY A 6 -3.37 30.21 21.05
CA GLY A 6 -2.70 28.91 20.95
C GLY A 6 -2.33 28.46 19.53
N VAL A 7 -2.66 29.24 18.50
CA VAL A 7 -2.25 28.92 17.11
C VAL A 7 -0.73 28.96 16.95
N ASP A 8 -0.06 29.94 17.56
CA ASP A 8 1.41 30.05 17.51
C ASP A 8 2.13 28.93 18.27
N ASP A 9 1.56 28.46 19.38
CA ASP A 9 2.09 27.32 20.13
C ASP A 9 2.00 26.02 19.32
N LEU A 10 0.83 25.79 18.69
CA LEU A 10 0.62 24.63 17.82
C LEU A 10 1.57 24.65 16.61
N ALA A 11 1.72 25.82 15.97
CA ALA A 11 2.62 25.99 14.84
C ALA A 11 4.08 25.70 15.23
N SER A 12 4.49 26.13 16.42
CA SER A 12 5.83 25.87 16.97
C SER A 12 6.04 24.38 17.21
N ARG A 13 5.06 23.69 17.82
CA ARG A 13 5.15 22.24 18.09
C ARG A 13 5.21 21.41 16.82
N LEU A 14 4.44 21.78 15.79
CA LEU A 14 4.48 21.10 14.49
C LEU A 14 5.84 21.28 13.79
N ARG A 15 6.43 22.48 13.89
CA ARG A 15 7.75 22.75 13.31
C ARG A 15 8.83 21.91 13.97
N THR A 16 8.86 21.88 15.31
CA THR A 16 9.80 21.04 16.06
C THR A 16 9.62 19.55 15.75
N ALA A 17 8.37 19.07 15.64
CA ALA A 17 8.10 17.68 15.27
C ALA A 17 8.57 17.33 13.85
N SER A 18 8.52 18.28 12.92
CA SER A 18 8.98 18.07 11.54
C SER A 18 10.49 18.03 11.39
N GLU A 19 11.22 18.68 12.29
CA GLU A 19 12.69 18.72 12.29
C GLU A 19 13.32 17.56 13.07
N ALA A 20 12.51 16.77 13.81
CA ALA A 20 12.98 15.61 14.53
C ALA A 20 13.26 14.41 13.59
N PRO A 21 14.46 13.81 13.63
CA PRO A 21 14.80 12.67 12.80
C PRO A 21 14.01 11.41 13.21
N LEU A 22 13.31 10.81 12.24
CA LEU A 22 12.45 9.63 12.42
C LEU A 22 13.22 8.32 12.69
N VAL A 23 14.55 8.35 12.72
CA VAL A 23 15.42 7.18 12.88
C VAL A 23 16.56 7.54 13.83
N GLN A 24 16.57 6.95 15.02
CA GLN A 24 17.80 6.90 15.82
C GLN A 24 18.74 5.88 15.18
N PRO A 25 19.96 6.25 14.77
CA PRO A 25 20.96 5.27 14.37
C PRO A 25 21.33 4.41 15.59
N PRO A 26 21.49 3.08 15.46
CA PRO A 26 21.95 2.26 16.56
C PRO A 26 23.34 2.73 17.00
N VAL A 27 23.44 3.09 18.27
CA VAL A 27 24.70 3.40 18.94
C VAL A 27 25.49 2.10 19.01
N ASN A 28 26.42 1.91 18.08
CA ASN A 28 27.33 0.78 18.09
C ASN A 28 28.46 1.11 19.06
N GLU A 29 28.34 0.67 20.32
CA GLU A 29 29.42 0.73 21.30
C GLU A 29 30.56 -0.24 20.88
N PRO A 30 31.83 0.19 20.97
CA PRO A 30 32.97 -0.64 20.58
C PRO A 30 33.41 -1.49 21.78
N SER A 31 33.33 -2.81 21.67
CA SER A 31 34.04 -3.72 22.57
C SER A 31 34.91 -4.66 21.73
N GLY A 32 36.22 -4.51 21.89
CA GLY A 32 37.24 -5.23 21.15
C GLY A 32 37.45 -6.66 21.63
N GLY A 33 38.00 -7.49 20.74
CA GLY A 33 38.53 -8.82 21.06
C GLY A 33 38.58 -9.73 19.82
N PRO A 34 39.72 -10.37 19.49
CA PRO A 34 40.02 -10.85 18.13
C PRO A 34 39.49 -12.25 17.78
N SER A 35 39.19 -12.39 16.47
CA SER A 35 39.18 -13.57 15.57
C SER A 35 40.12 -14.74 15.96
N PRO A 36 39.98 -16.01 15.47
CA PRO A 36 39.51 -16.35 14.10
C PRO A 36 38.84 -17.73 13.84
N ALA A 37 38.00 -17.80 12.82
CA ALA A 37 37.94 -18.95 11.89
C ALA A 37 37.23 -18.52 10.58
N ALA A 38 38.05 -18.30 9.55
CA ALA A 38 37.75 -18.07 8.14
C ALA A 38 36.90 -19.22 7.51
N PRO A 39 36.40 -19.16 6.23
CA PRO A 39 36.83 -18.28 5.13
C PRO A 39 35.71 -17.71 4.22
N ALA A 40 36.14 -16.74 3.39
CA ALA A 40 35.73 -16.45 2.01
C ALA A 40 34.23 -16.56 1.62
N GLN A 41 33.70 -15.49 1.02
CA GLN A 41 33.51 -15.50 -0.44
C GLN A 41 33.04 -14.16 -1.00
N SER A 42 33.70 -13.83 -2.11
CA SER A 42 33.41 -12.78 -3.07
C SER A 42 32.03 -12.94 -3.73
N ILE A 43 31.41 -11.80 -4.05
CA ILE A 43 30.22 -11.57 -4.89
C ILE A 43 30.15 -12.49 -6.14
N PRO A 44 28.96 -12.96 -6.57
CA PRO A 44 28.20 -12.18 -7.56
C PRO A 44 26.65 -12.26 -7.44
N VAL A 45 25.99 -11.37 -8.19
CA VAL A 45 24.55 -11.31 -8.48
C VAL A 45 23.99 -12.69 -8.91
N SER A 46 22.95 -13.15 -8.23
CA SER A 46 22.01 -14.15 -8.78
C SER A 46 20.58 -13.65 -8.62
N VAL A 47 20.01 -13.24 -9.76
CA VAL A 47 18.57 -13.23 -9.98
C VAL A 47 18.14 -14.69 -10.02
N SER A 48 17.63 -15.20 -8.89
CA SER A 48 16.85 -16.44 -8.89
C SER A 48 15.38 -16.05 -8.84
N THR A 49 14.78 -16.03 -10.03
CA THR A 49 13.38 -16.36 -10.21
C THR A 49 13.17 -17.78 -9.72
N ASP A 50 12.47 -17.96 -8.60
CA ASP A 50 11.82 -19.24 -8.31
C ASP A 50 10.30 -19.06 -8.27
N PRO A 51 9.58 -19.91 -9.03
CA PRO A 51 8.15 -19.83 -9.21
C PRO A 51 7.46 -20.34 -7.95
N ARG A 52 6.54 -19.53 -7.41
CA ARG A 52 5.73 -19.94 -6.27
C ARG A 52 4.93 -21.19 -6.62
N GLU A 53 5.23 -22.27 -5.91
CA GLU A 53 4.57 -23.57 -5.92
C GLU A 53 3.04 -23.46 -6.06
N GLN A 54 2.53 -24.19 -7.05
CA GLN A 54 1.13 -24.35 -7.35
C GLN A 54 0.48 -25.28 -6.32
N ILE A 55 -0.41 -24.71 -5.51
CA ILE A 55 -1.33 -25.47 -4.68
C ILE A 55 -2.44 -25.99 -5.60
N PRO A 56 -2.73 -27.32 -5.68
CA PRO A 56 -3.77 -27.84 -6.55
C PRO A 56 -5.16 -27.47 -6.01
N ALA A 57 -5.79 -26.47 -6.63
CA ALA A 57 -7.13 -26.04 -6.28
C ALA A 57 -8.19 -27.01 -6.84
N ALA A 58 -9.00 -27.51 -5.91
CA ALA A 58 -10.08 -28.43 -6.12
C ALA A 58 -11.17 -27.94 -7.10
N LYS A 59 -11.64 -28.91 -7.91
CA LYS A 59 -12.97 -29.08 -8.53
C LYS A 59 -13.82 -27.82 -8.78
N LYS A 60 -13.96 -27.52 -10.08
CA LYS A 60 -14.96 -26.62 -10.70
C LYS A 60 -16.37 -26.87 -10.14
N VAL A 61 -16.90 -25.87 -9.44
CA VAL A 61 -18.35 -25.69 -9.26
C VAL A 61 -18.83 -24.69 -10.32
N ALA A 62 -19.87 -25.09 -11.05
CA ALA A 62 -20.41 -24.43 -12.23
C ALA A 62 -20.79 -22.95 -11.98
N LYS A 63 -20.27 -22.06 -12.82
CA LYS A 63 -20.66 -20.65 -12.85
C LYS A 63 -21.99 -20.51 -13.58
N ARG A 64 -23.04 -20.14 -12.85
CA ARG A 64 -24.34 -19.74 -13.40
C ARG A 64 -24.15 -18.62 -14.42
N ALA A 65 -24.67 -18.82 -15.63
CA ALA A 65 -24.80 -17.78 -16.63
C ALA A 65 -25.93 -16.83 -16.22
N GLY A 66 -25.57 -15.76 -15.52
CA GLY A 66 -26.42 -14.59 -15.37
C GLY A 66 -26.43 -13.80 -16.67
N ALA A 67 -27.60 -13.30 -17.06
CA ALA A 67 -27.82 -12.50 -18.26
C ALA A 67 -26.74 -11.42 -18.41
N LYS A 68 -26.08 -11.39 -19.57
CA LYS A 68 -25.10 -10.38 -19.91
C LYS A 68 -25.84 -9.08 -20.20
N GLU A 69 -25.90 -8.21 -19.21
CA GLU A 69 -26.12 -6.79 -19.44
C GLU A 69 -25.05 -6.31 -20.43
N VAL A 70 -25.48 -5.76 -21.56
CA VAL A 70 -24.55 -5.18 -22.55
C VAL A 70 -24.16 -3.81 -22.01
N ILE A 71 -23.15 -3.80 -21.16
CA ILE A 71 -22.57 -2.56 -20.63
C ILE A 71 -21.63 -2.01 -21.71
N ASP A 72 -22.07 -1.00 -22.45
CA ASP A 72 -21.25 -0.25 -23.42
C ASP A 72 -20.24 0.61 -22.66
N THR A 73 -19.10 0.01 -22.31
CA THR A 73 -18.02 0.66 -21.55
C THR A 73 -16.75 0.68 -22.36
N MET A 74 -16.08 1.84 -22.37
CA MET A 74 -14.74 1.98 -22.91
C MET A 74 -13.70 1.72 -21.84
N ALA A 75 -12.62 1.02 -22.20
CA ALA A 75 -11.49 0.82 -21.31
C ALA A 75 -10.75 2.15 -21.08
N LEU A 76 -10.58 2.53 -19.81
CA LEU A 76 -9.81 3.70 -19.39
C LEU A 76 -8.64 3.27 -18.49
N THR A 77 -7.42 3.68 -18.84
CA THR A 77 -6.24 3.43 -18.00
C THR A 77 -5.93 4.64 -17.14
N LEU A 78 -6.03 4.49 -15.83
CA LEU A 78 -5.75 5.52 -14.85
C LEU A 78 -4.41 5.26 -14.16
N ARG A 79 -3.67 6.32 -13.86
CA ARG A 79 -2.37 6.29 -13.17
C ARG A 79 -2.43 7.12 -11.88
N PRO A 80 -3.19 6.68 -10.85
CA PRO A 80 -3.25 7.41 -9.58
C PRO A 80 -1.89 7.40 -8.89
N THR A 81 -1.63 8.41 -8.05
CA THR A 81 -0.45 8.41 -7.17
C THR A 81 -0.52 7.22 -6.20
N ARG A 82 0.63 6.73 -5.73
CA ARG A 82 0.68 5.54 -4.83
C ARG A 82 -0.17 5.75 -3.57
N THR A 83 -0.10 6.95 -2.98
CA THR A 83 -0.87 7.31 -1.79
C THR A 83 -2.38 7.27 -2.05
N LEU A 84 -2.82 7.78 -3.20
CA LEU A 84 -4.24 7.75 -3.57
C LEU A 84 -4.72 6.32 -3.85
N HIS A 85 -3.90 5.52 -4.54
CA HIS A 85 -4.20 4.11 -4.79
C HIS A 85 -4.35 3.32 -3.48
N ALA A 86 -3.46 3.54 -2.49
CA ALA A 86 -3.56 2.90 -1.18
C ALA A 86 -4.88 3.24 -0.46
N ARG A 87 -5.38 4.47 -0.59
CA ARG A 87 -6.69 4.88 -0.04
C ARG A 87 -7.84 4.14 -0.73
N TYR A 88 -7.79 3.96 -2.06
CA TYR A 88 -8.79 3.17 -2.77
C TYR A 88 -8.77 1.70 -2.37
N VAL A 89 -7.59 1.11 -2.17
CA VAL A 89 -7.46 -0.27 -1.67
C VAL A 89 -8.07 -0.41 -0.27
N ALA A 90 -7.78 0.53 0.64
CA ALA A 90 -8.37 0.51 1.98
C ALA A 90 -9.90 0.68 1.95
N ALA A 91 -10.42 1.57 1.11
CA ALA A 91 -11.85 1.76 0.94
C ALA A 91 -12.54 0.53 0.33
N ALA A 92 -11.90 -0.12 -0.65
CA ALA A 92 -12.39 -1.35 -1.26
C ALA A 92 -12.46 -2.49 -0.23
N ALA A 93 -11.44 -2.64 0.61
CA ALA A 93 -11.42 -3.64 1.67
C ALA A 93 -12.57 -3.42 2.67
N LYS A 94 -12.78 -2.18 3.12
CA LYS A 94 -13.89 -1.83 4.02
C LYS A 94 -15.24 -2.14 3.39
N ARG A 95 -15.46 -1.72 2.14
CA ARG A 95 -16.73 -1.96 1.43
C ARG A 95 -16.96 -3.44 1.15
N SER A 96 -15.89 -4.21 0.94
CA SER A 96 -15.98 -5.65 0.76
C SER A 96 -16.46 -6.35 2.03
N GLN A 97 -16.01 -5.89 3.20
CA GLN A 97 -16.51 -6.36 4.49
C GLN A 97 -17.98 -5.99 4.71
N GLU A 98 -18.38 -4.76 4.38
CA GLU A 98 -19.76 -4.26 4.56
C GLU A 98 -20.78 -4.98 3.66
N LEU A 99 -20.44 -5.19 2.39
CA LEU A 99 -21.35 -5.81 1.42
C LEU A 99 -21.28 -7.34 1.39
N GLY A 100 -20.33 -7.93 2.11
CA GLY A 100 -20.07 -9.38 2.06
C GLY A 100 -19.68 -9.89 0.67
N ARG A 101 -19.25 -9.00 -0.24
CA ARG A 101 -18.82 -9.32 -1.61
C ARG A 101 -17.46 -8.69 -1.89
N MET A 102 -16.68 -9.31 -2.77
CA MET A 102 -15.40 -8.71 -3.18
C MET A 102 -15.66 -7.43 -3.98
N VAL A 103 -15.04 -6.33 -3.57
CA VAL A 103 -15.03 -5.05 -4.29
C VAL A 103 -13.59 -4.71 -4.65
N SER A 104 -13.36 -4.35 -5.90
CA SER A 104 -12.02 -4.00 -6.39
C SER A 104 -11.69 -2.53 -6.13
N ALA A 105 -10.40 -2.21 -6.02
CA ALA A 105 -9.94 -0.83 -5.96
C ALA A 105 -10.30 -0.03 -7.23
N GLN A 106 -10.44 -0.71 -8.37
CA GLN A 106 -10.83 -0.10 -9.64
C GLN A 106 -12.29 0.36 -9.63
N GLU A 107 -13.21 -0.45 -9.09
CA GLU A 107 -14.62 -0.05 -8.92
C GLU A 107 -14.75 1.17 -8.01
N ILE A 108 -14.04 1.20 -6.88
CA ILE A 108 -14.04 2.38 -5.99
C ILE A 108 -13.49 3.61 -6.72
N MET A 109 -12.43 3.44 -7.50
CA MET A 109 -11.83 4.55 -8.26
C MET A 109 -12.81 5.10 -9.31
N LEU A 110 -13.50 4.25 -10.04
CA LEU A 110 -14.52 4.67 -11.01
C LEU A 110 -15.70 5.37 -10.31
N GLU A 111 -16.19 4.81 -9.20
CA GLU A 111 -17.27 5.42 -8.42
C GLU A 111 -16.90 6.82 -7.90
N VAL A 112 -15.64 7.02 -7.49
CA VAL A 112 -15.16 8.33 -7.05
C VAL A 112 -15.11 9.32 -8.21
N LEU A 113 -14.72 8.89 -9.41
CA LEU A 113 -14.74 9.75 -10.59
C LEU A 113 -16.16 10.10 -11.04
N GLU A 114 -17.11 9.16 -10.95
CA GLU A 114 -18.52 9.39 -11.26
C GLU A 114 -19.18 10.36 -10.25
N LYS A 115 -18.82 10.24 -8.97
CA LYS A 115 -19.34 11.11 -7.90
C LYS A 115 -18.63 12.45 -7.79
N GLY A 116 -17.38 12.51 -8.23
CA GLY A 116 -16.56 13.71 -8.28
C GLY A 116 -17.06 14.65 -9.36
N LYS A 117 -18.20 15.31 -9.11
CA LYS A 117 -18.67 16.41 -9.93
C LYS A 117 -17.58 17.48 -10.00
N VAL A 118 -17.14 17.77 -11.22
CA VAL A 118 -16.30 18.91 -11.58
C VAL A 118 -17.04 20.21 -11.31
#